data_AF-A0AAW9FRR0-F1
#
_entry.id   AF-A0AAW9FRR0-F1
#
_cell.length_a   1.000
_cell.length_b   1.000
_cell.length_c   1.000
_cell.angle_alpha   90.00
_cell.angle_beta   90.00
_cell.angle_gamma   90.00
#
_symmetry.space_group_name_H-M   'P 1'
#
loop_
_entity.id
_entity.type
_entity.pdbx_description
1 polymer ?
#
loop_
_entity_poly.entity_id
_entity_poly.type
_entity_poly.pdbx_seq_one_letter_code
_entity_poly.pdbx_strand_id
1 'polypeptide(L)'
;CMAHVRRKFHDVIKLKPSPIAQEALTRIGALYDIEDRIRGMLPDERRDLRQQHAKPILAELKEWIEDVQTTLPQKQKLAEAMRYALSRWAALSVYLDDGRVEIDNNIAERAMRPLGGPESLCTPSLSVCKHWKRVGVRSAT
;
A
#
# COMPACT_ATOMS: atom_id res chain seq x y z
N CYS A 1 -2.35 -2.67 4.34
CA CYS A 1 -1.24 -3.57 3.98
C CYS A 1 0.06 -2.77 3.87
N MET A 2 1.21 -3.46 3.93
CA MET A 2 2.52 -2.83 3.89
C MET A 2 2.78 -2.10 2.56
N ALA A 3 2.24 -2.59 1.44
CA ALA A 3 2.33 -1.94 0.13
C ALA A 3 1.86 -0.48 0.10
N HIS A 4 0.74 -0.15 0.79
CA HIS A 4 0.24 1.22 0.85
C HIS A 4 1.15 2.13 1.69
N VAL A 5 1.74 1.59 2.75
CA VAL A 5 2.72 2.32 3.57
C VAL A 5 3.98 2.60 2.76
N ARG A 6 4.54 1.57 2.12
CA ARG A 6 5.70 1.67 1.24
C ARG A 6 5.48 2.69 0.11
N ARG A 7 4.30 2.69 -0.54
CA ARG A 7 3.95 3.64 -1.59
C ARG A 7 4.01 5.09 -1.08
N LYS A 8 3.52 5.37 0.11
CA LYS A 8 3.54 6.74 0.67
C LYS A 8 4.95 7.26 0.88
N PHE A 9 5.87 6.44 1.39
CA PHE A 9 7.28 6.83 1.50
C PHE A 9 7.93 7.03 0.13
N HIS A 10 7.60 6.18 -0.85
CA HIS A 10 8.05 6.37 -2.23
C HIS A 10 7.53 7.68 -2.84
N ASP A 11 6.28 8.05 -2.59
CA ASP A 11 5.70 9.31 -3.08
C ASP A 11 6.38 10.53 -2.45
N VAL A 12 6.83 10.43 -1.20
CA VAL A 12 7.67 11.46 -0.57
C VAL A 12 8.99 11.64 -1.33
N ILE A 13 9.70 10.54 -1.62
CA ILE A 13 10.99 10.58 -2.35
C ILE A 13 10.81 11.14 -3.76
N LYS A 14 9.73 10.77 -4.46
CA LYS A 14 9.40 11.30 -5.81
C LYS A 14 9.23 12.81 -5.81
N LEU A 15 8.73 13.39 -4.73
CA LEU A 15 8.55 14.84 -4.59
C LEU A 15 9.84 15.53 -4.19
N LYS A 16 10.58 14.94 -3.24
CA LYS A 16 11.87 15.45 -2.79
C LYS A 16 12.70 14.30 -2.19
N PRO A 17 13.98 14.16 -2.59
CA PRO A 17 14.89 13.22 -1.93
C PRO A 17 14.91 13.44 -0.42
N SER A 18 14.68 12.36 0.33
CA SER A 18 14.63 12.38 1.79
C SER A 18 15.36 11.15 2.32
N PRO A 19 16.49 11.33 3.02
CA PRO A 19 17.22 10.22 3.65
C PRO A 19 16.34 9.45 4.64
N ILE A 20 15.46 10.16 5.35
CA ILE A 20 14.52 9.55 6.29
C ILE A 20 13.50 8.67 5.56
N ALA A 21 12.93 9.15 4.45
CA ALA A 21 12.02 8.31 3.67
C ALA A 21 12.74 7.08 3.08
N GLN A 22 14.00 7.24 2.70
CA GLN A 22 14.82 6.13 2.20
C GLN A 22 15.10 5.09 3.29
N GLU A 23 15.43 5.53 4.50
CA GLU A 23 15.62 4.65 5.66
C GLU A 23 14.35 3.84 5.99
N ALA A 24 13.18 4.49 5.94
CA ALA A 24 11.91 3.79 6.11
C ALA A 24 11.72 2.68 5.05
N LEU A 25 12.05 2.98 3.78
CA LEU A 25 11.99 1.99 2.70
C LEU A 25 12.99 0.85 2.87
N THR A 26 14.19 1.13 3.38
CA THR A 26 15.22 0.11 3.67
C THR A 26 14.73 -0.87 4.72
N ARG A 27 14.20 -0.37 5.84
CA ARG A 27 13.65 -1.21 6.92
C ARG A 27 12.44 -2.03 6.47
N ILE A 28 11.54 -1.40 5.70
CA ILE A 28 10.42 -2.11 5.07
C ILE A 28 10.94 -3.19 4.10
N GLY A 29 11.99 -2.90 3.33
CA GLY A 29 12.64 -3.84 2.42
C GLY A 29 13.13 -5.10 3.13
N ALA A 30 13.76 -4.96 4.30
CA ALA A 30 14.22 -6.10 5.10
C ALA A 30 13.07 -7.05 5.51
N LEU A 31 11.86 -6.53 5.73
CA LEU A 31 10.68 -7.37 5.97
C LEU A 31 10.29 -8.17 4.72
N TYR A 32 10.37 -7.57 3.54
CA TYR A 32 10.12 -8.27 2.28
C TYR A 32 11.19 -9.33 1.98
N ASP A 33 12.45 -9.08 2.31
CA ASP A 33 13.53 -10.06 2.13
C ASP A 33 13.27 -11.32 2.97
N ILE A 34 12.72 -11.16 4.19
CA ILE A 34 12.29 -12.30 5.02
C ILE A 34 11.12 -13.03 4.35
N GLU A 35 10.09 -12.29 3.92
CA GLU A 35 8.91 -12.87 3.27
C GLU A 35 9.25 -13.67 2.01
N ASP A 36 10.21 -13.21 1.22
CA ASP A 36 10.64 -13.91 0.01
C ASP A 36 11.42 -15.19 0.33
N ARG A 37 12.18 -15.22 1.44
CA ARG A 37 12.89 -16.44 1.89
C ARG A 37 11.96 -17.50 2.44
N ILE A 38 10.88 -17.11 3.10
CA ILE A 38 9.93 -18.05 3.73
C ILE A 38 8.75 -18.41 2.82
N ARG A 39 8.72 -17.86 1.61
CA ARG A 39 7.65 -18.09 0.63
C ARG A 39 7.58 -19.58 0.28
N GLY A 40 6.39 -20.16 0.38
CA GLY A 40 6.15 -21.57 0.08
C GLY A 40 6.37 -22.54 1.24
N MET A 41 6.86 -22.07 2.40
CA MET A 41 6.91 -22.85 3.63
C MET A 41 5.52 -23.07 4.23
N LEU A 42 5.41 -24.01 5.17
CA LEU A 42 4.16 -24.26 5.87
C LEU A 42 3.76 -23.05 6.72
N PRO A 43 2.46 -22.79 6.94
CA PRO A 43 2.01 -21.63 7.71
C PRO A 43 2.63 -21.52 9.11
N ASP A 44 2.80 -22.64 9.82
CA ASP A 44 3.40 -22.62 11.15
C ASP A 44 4.90 -22.25 11.10
N GLU A 45 5.64 -22.77 10.13
CA GLU A 45 7.06 -22.41 9.92
C GLU A 45 7.22 -20.93 9.56
N ARG A 46 6.33 -20.42 8.70
CA ARG A 46 6.29 -18.99 8.35
C ARG A 46 6.06 -18.14 9.60
N ARG A 47 5.08 -18.50 10.44
CA ARG A 47 4.80 -17.78 11.69
C ARG A 47 6.03 -17.78 12.59
N ASP A 48 6.66 -18.93 12.80
CA ASP A 48 7.79 -19.04 13.72
C ASP A 48 8.99 -18.20 13.24
N LEU A 49 9.31 -18.23 11.94
CA LEU A 49 10.36 -17.40 11.35
C LEU A 49 10.01 -15.90 11.40
N ARG A 50 8.74 -15.53 11.22
CA ARG A 50 8.29 -14.14 11.38
C ARG A 50 8.45 -13.66 12.81
N GLN A 51 8.08 -14.47 13.81
CA GLN A 51 8.25 -14.12 15.21
C GLN A 51 9.73 -13.94 15.58
N GLN A 52 10.62 -14.75 15.01
CA GLN A 52 12.07 -14.67 15.26
C GLN A 52 12.75 -13.50 14.54
N HIS A 53 12.39 -13.23 13.29
CA HIS A 53 13.14 -12.30 12.43
C HIS A 53 12.37 -11.04 12.05
N ALA A 54 11.08 -11.15 11.69
CA ALA A 54 10.31 -10.01 11.21
C ALA A 54 9.77 -9.13 12.36
N LYS A 55 9.35 -9.75 13.45
CA LYS A 55 8.82 -9.07 14.64
C LYS A 55 9.79 -8.04 15.25
N PRO A 56 11.08 -8.35 15.51
CA PRO A 56 12.01 -7.35 16.03
C PRO A 56 12.20 -6.17 15.06
N ILE A 57 12.35 -6.45 13.76
CA ILE A 57 12.49 -5.40 12.73
C ILE A 57 11.24 -4.51 12.68
N LEU A 58 10.05 -5.10 12.79
CA LEU A 58 8.80 -4.34 12.82
C LEU A 58 8.73 -3.47 14.09
N ALA A 59 9.08 -4.01 15.26
CA ALA A 59 9.12 -3.24 16.50
C ALA A 59 10.10 -2.05 16.42
N GLU A 60 11.33 -2.29 15.95
CA GLU A 60 12.33 -1.25 15.74
C GLU A 60 11.88 -0.19 14.73
N LEU A 61 11.21 -0.61 13.64
CA LEU A 61 10.63 0.32 12.67
C LEU A 61 9.56 1.21 13.32
N LYS A 62 8.73 0.65 14.21
CA LYS A 62 7.69 1.41 14.92
C LYS A 62 8.32 2.47 15.80
N GLU A 63 9.23 2.08 16.68
CA GLU A 63 9.91 2.97 17.62
C GLU A 63 10.66 4.08 16.87
N TRP A 64 11.37 3.72 15.80
CA TRP A 64 12.06 4.69 14.96
C TRP A 64 11.11 5.68 14.27
N ILE A 65 9.95 5.23 13.76
CA ILE A 65 8.94 6.14 13.18
C ILE A 65 8.38 7.08 14.25
N GLU A 66 8.10 6.57 15.46
CA GLU A 66 7.58 7.36 16.58
C GLU A 66 8.58 8.45 17.00
N ASP A 67 9.86 8.10 17.15
CA ASP A 67 10.93 9.04 17.49
C ASP A 67 11.07 10.14 16.42
N VAL A 68 11.25 9.74 15.15
CA VAL A 68 11.43 10.69 14.06
C VAL A 68 10.22 11.61 13.89
N GLN A 69 9.00 11.11 14.12
CA GLN A 69 7.78 11.91 14.02
C GLN A 69 7.76 13.08 15.01
N THR A 70 8.40 12.96 16.19
CA THR A 70 8.48 14.07 17.16
C THR A 70 9.32 15.24 16.66
N THR A 71 10.28 14.98 15.78
CA THR A 71 11.22 15.98 15.25
C THR A 71 10.70 16.69 14.00
N LEU A 72 9.66 16.16 13.35
CA LEU A 72 9.18 16.64 12.06
C LEU A 72 8.00 17.62 12.21
N PRO A 73 7.95 18.70 11.39
CA PRO A 73 6.77 19.54 11.33
C PRO A 73 5.55 18.77 10.84
N GLN A 74 4.41 18.91 11.53
CA GLN A 74 3.21 18.10 11.30
C GLN A 74 2.69 18.14 9.85
N LYS A 75 2.85 19.27 9.15
CA LYS A 75 2.36 19.51 7.78
C LYS A 75 3.27 18.94 6.68
N GLN A 76 4.37 18.28 7.02
CA GLN A 76 5.20 17.64 6.00
C GLN A 76 4.57 16.34 5.51
N LYS A 77 4.64 16.10 4.20
CA LYS A 77 4.18 14.84 3.57
C LYS A 77 4.85 13.60 4.17
N LEU A 78 6.11 13.73 4.63
CA LEU A 78 6.80 12.66 5.36
C LEU A 78 6.10 12.34 6.69
N ALA A 79 5.73 13.36 7.45
CA ALA A 79 5.00 13.19 8.71
C ALA A 79 3.61 12.58 8.46
N GLU A 80 2.93 12.94 7.37
CA GLU A 80 1.68 12.29 6.94
C GLU A 80 1.85 10.80 6.63
N ALA A 81 2.92 10.43 5.92
CA ALA A 81 3.24 9.03 5.63
C ALA A 81 3.48 8.22 6.92
N MET A 82 4.24 8.79 7.86
CA MET A 82 4.50 8.19 9.17
C MET A 82 3.24 8.02 10.01
N ARG A 83 2.37 9.05 10.11
CA ARG A 83 1.07 8.94 10.80
C ARG A 83 0.19 7.87 10.18
N TYR A 84 0.19 7.77 8.86
CA TYR A 84 -0.57 6.73 8.18
C TYR A 84 -0.07 5.32 8.54
N ALA A 85 1.25 5.12 8.64
CA ALA A 85 1.82 3.86 9.08
C ALA A 85 1.40 3.53 10.53
N LEU A 86 1.60 4.46 11.47
CA LEU A 86 1.29 4.27 12.89
C LEU A 86 -0.20 4.03 13.14
N SER A 87 -1.10 4.78 12.50
CA SER A 87 -2.54 4.60 12.66
C SER A 87 -3.05 3.22 12.21
N ARG A 88 -2.26 2.48 11.42
CA ARG A 88 -2.60 1.16 10.90
C ARG A 88 -1.70 0.05 11.46
N TRP A 89 -0.91 0.33 12.49
CA TRP A 89 0.12 -0.59 12.96
C TRP A 89 -0.42 -1.97 13.36
N ALA A 90 -1.56 -2.00 14.05
CA ALA A 90 -2.22 -3.25 14.42
C ALA A 90 -2.52 -4.10 13.18
N ALA A 91 -3.10 -3.51 12.13
CA ALA A 91 -3.39 -4.20 10.87
C ALA A 91 -2.12 -4.59 10.08
N LEU A 92 -1.03 -3.84 10.23
CA LEU A 92 0.27 -4.16 9.62
C LEU A 92 0.97 -5.32 10.34
N SER A 93 0.63 -5.60 11.59
CA SER A 93 1.30 -6.61 12.41
C SER A 93 0.63 -7.98 12.35
N VAL A 94 -0.62 -8.08 11.88
CA VAL A 94 -1.42 -9.33 11.86
C VAL A 94 -0.71 -10.48 11.15
N TYR A 95 0.01 -10.20 10.06
CA TYR A 95 0.69 -11.26 9.31
C TYR A 95 1.79 -11.95 10.12
N LEU A 96 2.31 -11.33 11.19
CA LEU A 96 3.31 -11.95 12.05
C LEU A 96 2.75 -13.17 12.79
N ASP A 97 1.46 -13.14 13.12
CA ASP A 97 0.82 -14.15 13.96
C ASP A 97 0.08 -15.22 13.13
N ASP A 98 -0.26 -14.91 11.87
CA ASP A 98 -0.89 -15.86 10.94
C ASP A 98 -0.04 -16.10 9.69
N GLY A 99 0.55 -17.28 9.59
CA GLY A 99 1.36 -17.74 8.46
C GLY A 99 0.61 -17.86 7.12
N ARG A 100 -0.72 -17.85 7.13
CA ARG A 100 -1.57 -17.87 5.92
C ARG A 100 -1.75 -16.47 5.34
N VAL A 101 -1.53 -15.43 6.14
CA VAL A 101 -1.65 -14.04 5.74
C VAL A 101 -0.36 -13.58 5.10
N GLU A 102 -0.49 -12.97 3.92
CA GLU A 102 0.62 -12.30 3.24
C GLU A 102 0.83 -10.90 3.80
N ILE A 103 2.08 -10.42 3.80
CA ILE A 103 2.43 -9.04 4.23
C ILE A 103 1.63 -7.97 3.46
N ASP A 104 1.26 -8.30 2.22
CA ASP A 104 0.51 -7.44 1.31
C ASP A 104 -0.80 -8.05 0.85
N ASN A 105 -1.85 -7.22 0.85
CA ASN A 105 -3.15 -7.58 0.31
C ASN A 105 -3.21 -7.48 -1.23
N ASN A 106 -2.07 -7.29 -1.91
CA ASN A 106 -2.02 -7.02 -3.35
C ASN A 106 -2.62 -8.17 -4.17
N ILE A 107 -2.46 -9.42 -3.73
CA ILE A 107 -3.03 -10.59 -4.41
C ILE A 107 -4.55 -10.54 -4.33
N ALA A 108 -5.12 -10.27 -3.16
CA ALA A 108 -6.57 -10.15 -3.00
C ALA A 108 -7.13 -8.92 -3.73
N GLU A 109 -6.46 -7.76 -3.64
CA GLU A 109 -6.85 -6.55 -4.38
C GLU A 109 -6.85 -6.77 -5.90
N ARG A 110 -5.88 -7.53 -6.43
CA ARG A 110 -5.84 -7.91 -7.86
C ARG A 110 -6.94 -8.92 -8.21
N ALA A 111 -7.19 -9.92 -7.37
CA ALA A 111 -8.22 -10.93 -7.59
C ALA A 111 -9.64 -10.34 -7.54
N MET A 112 -9.85 -9.32 -6.70
CA MET A 112 -11.13 -8.60 -6.61
C MET A 112 -11.30 -7.52 -7.67
N ARG A 113 -10.25 -7.17 -8.43
CA ARG A 113 -10.37 -6.18 -9.50
C ARG A 113 -11.25 -6.78 -10.59
N PRO A 114 -12.46 -6.26 -10.83
CA PRO A 114 -13.28 -6.78 -11.92
C PRO A 114 -12.51 -6.59 -13.22
N LEU A 115 -12.62 -7.53 -14.15
CA LEU A 115 -12.23 -7.37 -15.56
C LEU A 115 -13.05 -6.28 -16.29
N GLY A 116 -13.71 -5.39 -15.54
CA GLY A 116 -14.43 -4.24 -16.04
C GLY A 116 -13.47 -3.18 -16.55
N GLY A 117 -12.80 -3.47 -17.67
CA GLY A 117 -12.62 -2.42 -18.66
C GLY A 117 -14.00 -1.93 -19.12
N PRO A 118 -14.09 -0.72 -19.69
CA PRO A 118 -15.28 -0.36 -20.44
C PRO A 118 -15.32 -1.24 -21.69
N GLU A 119 -15.81 -2.48 -21.57
CA GLU A 119 -16.39 -3.18 -22.71
C GLU A 119 -17.64 -2.41 -23.10
N SER A 120 -17.42 -1.39 -23.92
CA SER A 120 -18.41 -0.89 -24.86
C SER A 120 -18.93 -2.11 -25.63
N LEU A 121 -20.09 -2.61 -25.25
CA LEU A 121 -20.91 -3.52 -26.06
C LEU A 121 -21.51 -2.81 -27.29
N CYS A 122 -20.88 -1.75 -27.79
CA CYS A 122 -21.11 -1.26 -29.14
C CYS A 122 -20.11 -1.92 -30.08
N THR A 123 -20.53 -3.03 -30.68
CA THR A 123 -19.97 -3.49 -31.96
C THR A 123 -20.06 -2.35 -32.99
N PRO A 124 -19.02 -2.06 -33.79
CA PRO A 124 -19.07 -0.97 -34.78
C PRO A 124 -20.00 -1.20 -35.98
N SER A 125 -20.86 -2.22 -35.97
CA SER A 125 -21.61 -2.65 -37.16
C SER A 125 -23.09 -2.26 -37.18
N LEU A 126 -23.57 -1.39 -36.28
CA LEU A 126 -24.94 -0.87 -36.35
C LEU A 126 -24.91 0.66 -36.52
N SER A 127 -25.39 1.09 -37.67
CA SER A 127 -25.48 2.46 -38.18
C SER A 127 -26.42 3.40 -37.40
N VAL A 128 -26.64 3.15 -36.11
CA VAL A 128 -27.59 3.89 -35.26
C VAL A 128 -26.85 4.73 -34.20
N CYS A 129 -25.87 5.53 -34.61
CA CYS A 129 -25.21 6.52 -33.74
C CYS A 129 -24.85 7.81 -34.48
N LYS A 130 -25.68 8.25 -35.43
CA LYS A 130 -25.57 9.56 -36.07
C LYS A 130 -26.80 10.46 -35.81
N HIS A 131 -27.25 10.60 -34.56
CA HIS A 131 -28.07 11.78 -34.23
C HIS A 131 -28.21 12.08 -32.73
N TRP A 132 -27.16 12.57 -32.06
CA TRP A 132 -27.35 13.40 -30.87
C TRP A 132 -26.39 14.59 -30.92
N LYS A 133 -26.65 15.48 -31.89
CA LYS A 133 -26.26 16.88 -31.76
C LYS A 133 -27.41 17.60 -31.06
N ARG A 134 -27.04 18.30 -29.97
CA ARG A 134 -27.56 19.59 -29.52
C ARG A 134 -28.79 19.57 -28.58
N VAL A 135 -28.71 20.50 -27.61
CA VAL A 135 -29.73 21.02 -26.67
C VAL A 135 -29.82 20.26 -25.33
N GLY A 136 -29.61 20.86 -24.16
CA GLY A 136 -29.38 22.27 -23.82
C GLY A 136 -29.10 22.43 -22.32
N VAL A 137 -28.26 23.42 -21.98
CA VAL A 137 -28.14 23.95 -20.62
C VAL A 137 -28.89 25.28 -20.63
N ARG A 138 -30.07 25.32 -20.01
CA ARG A 138 -30.74 26.57 -19.65
C ARG A 138 -30.16 27.00 -18.30
N SER A 139 -29.54 28.17 -18.25
CA SER A 139 -29.18 28.84 -17.01
C SER A 139 -30.45 29.20 -16.24
N ALA A 140 -30.44 28.93 -14.94
CA ALA A 140 -31.46 29.36 -13.98
C ALA A 140 -31.19 30.79 -13.51
N THR A 141 -32.31 31.50 -13.34
CA THR A 141 -32.65 32.74 -12.61
C THR A 141 -31.54 33.70 -12.17
#